data_AF-A0AAE1SET9-F1
#
_entry.id   AF-A0AAE1SET9-F1
#
_cell.length_a   1.000
_cell.length_b   1.000
_cell.length_c   1.000
_cell.angle_alpha   90.00
_cell.angle_beta   90.00
_cell.angle_gamma   90.00
#
_symmetry.space_group_name_H-M   'P 1'
#
loop_
_entity.id
_entity.type
_entity.pdbx_description
1 polymer ?
#
loop_
_entity_poly.entity_id
_entity_poly.type
_entity_poly.pdbx_seq_one_letter_code
_entity_poly.pdbx_strand_id
1 'polypeptide(L)'
;MGRNKLVMKKIENSTSRQLTYSKRKDSIVKKANELAVLCDTDVALLMFSPTGQVTSYSSRGSVEDIMLRIVNRPGSGRYYEPQVENINSVHQAVACQQYLTSALERIQHSKAKLLGGDEFIKRNVAASVNTEDTAVAGNRSAYSNP
;
A
#
# COMPACT_ATOMS: atom_id res chain seq x y z
N MET A 1 -13.24 10.70 -43.76
CA MET A 1 -14.07 9.57 -43.26
C MET A 1 -14.61 9.92 -41.88
N GLY A 2 -15.91 9.81 -41.65
CA GLY A 2 -16.56 10.16 -40.38
C GLY A 2 -16.23 9.18 -39.24
N ARG A 3 -16.37 9.63 -37.99
CA ARG A 3 -16.11 8.80 -36.81
C ARG A 3 -17.35 7.98 -36.49
N ASN A 4 -17.28 6.67 -36.71
CA ASN A 4 -18.38 5.76 -36.33
C ASN A 4 -18.57 5.76 -34.81
N LYS A 5 -19.84 5.86 -34.37
CA LYS A 5 -20.19 5.75 -32.96
C LYS A 5 -19.91 4.33 -32.47
N LEU A 6 -19.09 4.20 -31.43
CA LEU A 6 -18.81 2.93 -30.77
C LEU A 6 -19.84 2.66 -29.67
N VAL A 7 -20.29 1.41 -29.55
CA VAL A 7 -21.09 0.95 -28.41
C VAL A 7 -20.19 0.85 -27.17
N MET A 8 -20.68 1.30 -26.01
CA MET A 8 -19.94 1.25 -24.74
C MET A 8 -19.95 -0.16 -24.14
N LYS A 9 -19.17 -1.05 -24.75
CA LYS A 9 -18.88 -2.41 -24.29
C LYS A 9 -17.41 -2.76 -24.55
N LYS A 10 -16.93 -3.88 -24.01
CA LYS A 10 -15.59 -4.40 -24.31
C LYS A 10 -15.47 -4.62 -25.84
N ILE A 11 -14.38 -4.15 -26.43
CA ILE A 11 -14.07 -4.41 -27.83
C ILE A 11 -13.51 -5.83 -27.91
N GLU A 12 -14.17 -6.73 -28.62
CA GLU A 12 -13.76 -8.15 -28.68
C GLU A 12 -12.48 -8.36 -29.47
N ASN A 13 -12.39 -7.75 -30.66
CA ASN A 13 -11.21 -7.84 -31.52
C ASN A 13 -9.99 -7.21 -30.82
N SER A 14 -8.96 -8.01 -30.57
CA SER A 14 -7.76 -7.63 -29.82
C SER A 14 -6.98 -6.48 -30.46
N THR A 15 -6.77 -6.52 -31.77
CA THR A 15 -6.06 -5.46 -32.52
C THR A 15 -6.80 -4.13 -32.44
N SER A 16 -8.12 -4.15 -32.69
CA SER A 16 -8.97 -2.96 -32.58
C SER A 16 -9.03 -2.42 -31.15
N ARG A 17 -9.05 -3.31 -30.15
CA ARG A 17 -8.99 -2.96 -28.74
C ARG A 17 -7.67 -2.27 -28.40
N GLN A 18 -6.54 -2.79 -28.86
CA GLN A 18 -5.21 -2.21 -28.63
C GLN A 18 -5.08 -0.83 -29.29
N LEU A 19 -5.44 -0.70 -30.57
CA LEU A 19 -5.41 0.59 -31.27
C LEU A 19 -6.34 1.63 -30.62
N THR A 20 -7.51 1.20 -30.15
CA THR A 20 -8.44 2.07 -29.43
C THR A 20 -7.89 2.46 -28.06
N TYR A 21 -7.30 1.52 -27.33
CA TYR A 21 -6.65 1.78 -26.04
C TYR A 21 -5.56 2.83 -26.19
N SER A 22 -4.62 2.67 -27.14
CA SER A 22 -3.55 3.65 -27.36
C SER A 22 -4.11 5.05 -27.64
N LYS A 23 -5.05 5.18 -28.58
CA LYS A 23 -5.66 6.47 -28.93
C LYS A 23 -6.42 7.10 -27.76
N ARG A 24 -7.20 6.31 -27.02
CA ARG A 24 -7.98 6.81 -25.88
C ARG A 24 -7.09 7.19 -24.71
N LYS A 25 -6.12 6.34 -24.36
CA LYS A 25 -5.10 6.58 -23.35
C LYS A 25 -4.41 7.92 -23.59
N ASP A 26 -3.90 8.14 -24.80
CA ASP A 26 -3.22 9.39 -25.16
C ASP A 26 -4.17 10.59 -25.07
N SER A 27 -5.43 10.45 -25.52
CA SER A 27 -6.41 11.52 -25.41
C SER A 27 -6.79 11.85 -23.96
N ILE A 28 -6.87 10.85 -23.08
CA ILE A 28 -7.18 11.02 -21.66
C ILE A 28 -6.01 11.71 -20.95
N VAL A 29 -4.77 11.26 -21.20
CA VAL A 29 -3.56 11.89 -20.67
C VAL A 29 -3.49 13.36 -21.11
N LYS A 30 -3.76 13.65 -22.39
CA LYS A 30 -3.81 15.02 -22.88
C LYS A 30 -4.86 15.86 -22.15
N LYS A 31 -6.06 15.31 -21.93
CA LYS A 31 -7.14 16.01 -21.19
C LYS A 31 -6.80 16.23 -19.72
N ALA A 32 -6.15 15.26 -19.08
CA ALA A 32 -5.66 15.40 -17.70
C ALA A 32 -4.59 16.50 -17.59
N ASN A 33 -3.69 16.59 -18.56
CA ASN A 33 -2.70 17.67 -18.64
C ASN A 33 -3.34 19.04 -18.90
N GLU A 34 -4.27 19.13 -19.85
CA GLU A 34 -5.04 20.36 -20.08
C GLU A 34 -5.72 20.84 -18.80
N LEU A 35 -6.40 19.95 -18.08
CA LEU A 35 -7.06 20.27 -16.81
C LEU A 35 -6.06 20.73 -15.74
N ALA A 36 -4.95 20.00 -15.58
CA ALA A 36 -3.93 20.33 -14.59
C ALA A 36 -3.35 21.73 -14.82
N VAL A 37 -3.04 22.07 -16.07
CA VAL A 37 -2.47 23.38 -16.43
C VAL A 37 -3.51 24.49 -16.35
N LEU A 38 -4.71 24.30 -16.92
CA LEU A 38 -5.73 25.35 -16.99
C LEU A 38 -6.33 25.72 -15.63
N CYS A 39 -6.38 24.75 -14.71
CA CYS A 39 -7.04 24.92 -13.42
C CYS A 39 -6.08 24.80 -12.22
N ASP A 40 -4.76 24.81 -12.44
CA ASP A 40 -3.73 24.65 -11.41
C ASP A 40 -4.06 23.51 -10.42
N THR A 41 -4.41 22.35 -10.98
CA THR A 41 -4.91 21.20 -10.22
C THR A 41 -3.96 20.02 -10.37
N ASP A 42 -3.61 19.39 -9.24
CA ASP A 42 -2.85 18.14 -9.27
C ASP A 42 -3.74 16.99 -9.78
N VAL A 43 -3.30 16.33 -10.86
CA VAL A 43 -4.01 15.24 -11.52
C VAL A 43 -3.07 14.04 -11.67
N ALA A 44 -3.50 12.88 -11.20
CA ALA A 44 -2.82 11.60 -11.39
C ALA A 44 -3.72 10.61 -12.15
N LEU A 45 -3.12 9.81 -13.03
CA LEU A 45 -3.78 8.69 -13.72
C LEU A 45 -2.93 7.44 -13.56
N LEU A 46 -3.59 6.30 -13.31
CA LEU A 46 -2.98 4.97 -13.24
C LEU A 46 -3.83 3.99 -14.05
N MET A 47 -3.21 3.26 -14.98
CA MET A 47 -3.90 2.33 -15.87
C MET A 47 -3.13 1.01 -15.94
N PHE A 48 -3.82 -0.09 -15.69
CA PHE A 48 -3.31 -1.45 -15.89
C PHE A 48 -3.89 -2.02 -17.19
N SER A 49 -3.02 -2.44 -18.11
CA SER A 49 -3.46 -3.19 -19.28
C SER A 49 -3.81 -4.65 -18.89
N PRO A 50 -4.57 -5.37 -19.72
CA PRO A 50 -4.78 -6.82 -19.53
C PRO A 50 -3.49 -7.65 -19.56
N THR A 51 -2.39 -7.08 -20.06
CA THR A 51 -1.06 -7.72 -20.06
C THR A 51 -0.26 -7.40 -18.79
N GLY A 52 -0.85 -6.68 -17.83
CA GLY A 52 -0.19 -6.27 -16.58
C GLY A 52 0.73 -5.06 -16.72
N GLN A 53 0.84 -4.47 -17.92
CA GLN A 53 1.64 -3.26 -18.10
C GLN A 53 0.96 -2.08 -17.43
N VAL A 54 1.76 -1.32 -16.68
CA VAL A 54 1.32 -0.10 -16.01
C VAL A 54 1.65 1.09 -16.90
N THR A 55 0.65 1.94 -17.14
CA THR A 55 0.88 3.30 -17.63
C THR A 55 0.40 4.27 -16.57
N SER A 56 1.26 5.21 -16.19
CA SER A 56 0.94 6.30 -15.27
C SER A 56 1.12 7.65 -15.94
N TYR A 57 0.41 8.65 -15.40
CA TYR A 57 0.62 10.06 -15.68
C TYR A 57 0.45 10.82 -14.37
N SER A 58 1.31 11.81 -14.13
CA SER A 58 1.19 12.75 -13.03
C SER A 58 1.43 14.15 -13.57
N SER A 59 0.60 15.11 -13.16
CA SER A 59 0.83 16.53 -13.46
C SER A 59 2.01 17.11 -12.68
N ARG A 60 2.34 16.52 -11.52
CA ARG A 60 3.37 17.02 -10.63
C ARG A 60 3.99 15.89 -9.83
N GLY A 61 5.31 15.74 -9.94
CA GLY A 61 6.04 14.66 -9.28
C GLY A 61 5.59 13.29 -9.78
N SER A 62 5.54 12.32 -8.89
CA SER A 62 5.07 10.96 -9.14
C SER A 62 3.56 10.82 -8.86
N VAL A 63 2.95 9.71 -9.30
CA VAL A 63 1.55 9.41 -8.95
C VAL A 63 1.43 9.17 -7.44
N GLU A 64 2.46 8.56 -6.88
CA GLU A 64 2.63 8.25 -5.46
C GLU A 64 2.61 9.53 -4.62
N ASP A 65 3.27 10.60 -5.06
CA ASP A 65 3.25 11.89 -4.37
C ASP A 65 1.84 12.46 -4.23
N ILE A 66 1.06 12.41 -5.32
CA ILE A 66 -0.34 12.87 -5.33
C ILE A 66 -1.21 11.95 -4.46
N MET A 67 -0.99 10.62 -4.50
CA MET A 67 -1.70 9.67 -3.64
C MET A 67 -1.39 9.88 -2.15
N LEU A 68 -0.14 10.17 -1.79
CA LEU A 68 0.27 10.43 -0.41
C LEU A 68 -0.43 11.66 0.18
N ARG A 69 -0.75 12.67 -0.63
CA ARG A 69 -1.54 13.84 -0.19
C ARG A 69 -2.95 13.45 0.27
N ILE A 70 -3.53 12.39 -0.29
CA ILE A 70 -4.83 11.86 0.15
C ILE A 70 -4.68 11.17 1.50
N VAL A 71 -3.66 10.30 1.64
CA VAL A 71 -3.41 9.54 2.87
C VAL A 71 -3.11 10.47 4.06
N ASN A 72 -2.35 11.54 3.81
CA ASN A 72 -1.94 12.49 4.84
C ASN A 72 -2.99 13.57 5.14
N ARG A 73 -4.18 13.52 4.53
CA ARG A 73 -5.22 14.54 4.77
C ARG A 73 -5.86 14.29 6.15
N PRO A 74 -5.83 15.27 7.07
CA PRO A 74 -6.46 15.12 8.38
C PRO A 74 -7.98 14.94 8.20
N GLY A 75 -8.55 13.91 8.86
CA GLY A 75 -9.97 13.57 8.77
C GLY A 75 -10.36 12.64 7.62
N SER A 76 -9.46 12.31 6.68
CA SER A 76 -9.71 11.20 5.75
C SER A 76 -9.30 9.89 6.43
N GLY A 77 -10.23 9.25 7.13
CA GLY A 77 -10.04 7.94 7.77
C GLY A 77 -9.88 6.76 6.79
N ARG A 78 -9.22 6.96 5.64
CA ARG A 78 -8.86 5.92 4.69
C ARG A 78 -7.51 5.35 5.13
N TYR A 79 -7.51 4.56 6.20
CA TYR A 79 -6.37 3.72 6.50
C TYR A 79 -6.21 2.71 5.35
N TYR A 80 -4.98 2.54 4.86
CA TYR A 80 -4.67 1.45 3.95
C TYR A 80 -4.85 0.14 4.73
N GLU A 81 -5.84 -0.65 4.33
CA GLU A 81 -6.03 -2.00 4.86
C GLU A 81 -5.34 -2.99 3.90
N PRO A 82 -4.28 -3.68 4.35
CA PRO A 82 -3.61 -4.67 3.52
C PRO A 82 -4.57 -5.83 3.26
N GLN A 83 -4.75 -6.24 1.99
CA GLN A 83 -5.60 -7.37 1.62
C GLN A 83 -4.92 -8.71 1.92
N VAL A 84 -4.76 -8.99 3.21
CA VAL A 84 -4.07 -10.18 3.72
C VAL A 84 -4.79 -11.47 3.31
N GLU A 85 -6.09 -11.41 3.05
CA GLU A 85 -6.92 -12.53 2.62
C GLU A 85 -6.55 -13.06 1.22
N ASN A 86 -5.90 -12.23 0.40
CA ASN A 86 -5.52 -12.57 -0.98
C ASN A 86 -4.09 -13.13 -1.10
N ILE A 87 -3.37 -13.28 0.01
CA ILE A 87 -2.02 -13.84 0.02
C ILE A 87 -2.09 -15.32 -0.34
N ASN A 88 -1.59 -15.65 -1.54
CA ASN A 88 -1.67 -17.01 -2.09
C ASN A 88 -0.31 -17.73 -2.16
N SER A 89 0.74 -17.15 -1.60
CA SER A 89 2.10 -17.70 -1.59
C SER A 89 2.86 -17.31 -0.33
N VAL A 90 3.70 -18.23 0.17
CA VAL A 90 4.60 -17.98 1.32
C VAL A 90 5.53 -16.79 1.04
N HIS A 91 6.03 -16.65 -0.19
CA HIS A 91 6.88 -15.52 -0.55
C HIS A 91 6.14 -14.17 -0.41
N GLN A 92 4.87 -14.11 -0.82
CA GLN A 92 4.04 -12.91 -0.66
C GLN A 92 3.75 -12.63 0.82
N ALA A 93 3.49 -13.68 1.61
CA ALA A 93 3.28 -13.56 3.05
C ALA A 93 4.49 -12.94 3.75
N VAL A 94 5.69 -13.45 3.47
CA VAL A 94 6.94 -12.95 4.04
C VAL A 94 7.21 -11.50 3.63
N ALA A 95 7.05 -11.16 2.35
CA ALA A 95 7.23 -9.79 1.89
C ALA A 95 6.24 -8.81 2.54
N CYS A 96 4.98 -9.22 2.68
CA CYS A 96 3.95 -8.43 3.35
C CYS A 96 4.28 -8.23 4.84
N GLN A 97 4.66 -9.31 5.53
CA GLN A 97 5.06 -9.27 6.94
C GLN A 97 6.25 -8.33 7.15
N GLN A 98 7.31 -8.46 6.36
CA GLN A 98 8.49 -7.59 6.45
C GLN A 98 8.13 -6.12 6.26
N TYR A 99 7.28 -5.81 5.28
CA TYR A 99 6.81 -4.45 5.04
C TYR A 99 6.04 -3.89 6.23
N LEU A 100 5.08 -4.65 6.78
CA LEU A 100 4.26 -4.23 7.91
C LEU A 100 5.07 -4.03 9.19
N THR A 101 5.98 -4.96 9.51
CA THR A 101 6.89 -4.83 10.66
C THR A 101 7.74 -3.57 10.54
N SER A 102 8.37 -3.34 9.38
CA SER A 102 9.18 -2.14 9.14
C SER A 102 8.36 -0.85 9.25
N ALA A 103 7.10 -0.87 8.81
CA ALA A 103 6.20 0.28 8.93
C ALA A 103 5.83 0.57 10.39
N LEU A 104 5.53 -0.48 11.17
CA LEU A 104 5.24 -0.36 12.60
C LEU A 104 6.42 0.24 13.38
N GLU A 105 7.64 -0.19 13.10
CA GLU A 105 8.85 0.37 13.74
C GLU A 105 9.00 1.87 13.46
N ARG A 106 8.81 2.31 12.21
CA ARG A 106 8.84 3.75 11.86
C ARG A 106 7.76 4.54 12.59
N ILE A 107 6.55 3.97 12.72
CA ILE A 107 5.45 4.59 13.47
C ILE A 107 5.80 4.70 14.95
N GLN A 108 6.35 3.65 15.55
CA GLN A 108 6.80 3.67 16.95
C GLN A 108 7.87 4.73 17.19
N HIS A 109 8.87 4.81 16.30
CA HIS A 109 9.91 5.83 16.37
C HIS A 109 9.33 7.25 16.25
N SER A 110 8.43 7.47 15.29
CA SER A 110 7.73 8.76 15.11
C SER A 110 6.94 9.13 16.37
N LYS A 111 6.19 8.17 16.94
CA LYS A 111 5.44 8.35 18.18
C LYS A 111 6.33 8.70 19.37
N ALA A 112 7.47 8.02 19.53
CA ALA A 112 8.44 8.31 20.59
C ALA A 112 9.05 9.71 20.45
N LYS A 113 9.33 10.15 19.22
CA LYS A 113 9.80 11.50 18.92
C LYS A 113 8.75 12.57 19.25
N LEU A 114 7.48 12.31 18.95
CA LEU A 114 6.38 13.24 19.21
C LEU A 114 6.02 13.35 20.71
N LEU A 115 6.17 12.26 21.47
CA LEU A 115 5.84 12.21 22.90
C LEU A 115 6.98 12.67 23.83
N GLY A 116 8.08 13.21 23.29
CA GLY A 116 9.17 13.74 24.12
C GLY A 116 9.92 12.66 24.90
N GLY A 117 10.40 11.62 24.22
CA GLY A 117 11.66 10.96 24.56
C GLY A 117 11.78 10.07 25.80
N ASP A 118 10.86 10.03 26.77
CA ASP A 118 11.18 9.33 28.05
C ASP A 118 10.09 8.42 28.66
N GLU A 119 8.84 8.47 28.19
CA GLU A 119 7.76 7.61 28.75
C GLU A 119 7.63 6.24 28.08
N PHE A 120 8.06 6.07 26.83
CA PHE A 120 7.78 4.85 26.05
C PHE A 120 8.83 3.74 26.23
N ILE A 121 10.12 4.10 26.36
CA ILE A 121 11.21 3.13 26.55
C ILE A 121 11.08 2.43 27.91
N LYS A 122 10.66 3.15 28.96
CA LYS A 122 10.51 2.60 30.32
C LYS A 122 9.40 1.55 30.42
N ARG A 123 8.36 1.62 29.59
CA ARG A 123 7.19 0.72 29.68
C ARG A 123 7.34 -0.58 28.88
N ASN A 124 8.10 -0.57 27.78
CA ASN A 124 8.27 -1.76 26.92
C ASN A 124 9.47 -2.64 27.30
N VAL A 125 10.52 -2.09 27.93
CA VAL A 125 11.65 -2.89 28.45
C VAL A 125 11.22 -3.70 29.68
N ALA A 126 10.31 -3.18 30.51
CA ALA A 126 9.79 -3.91 31.68
C ALA A 126 8.91 -5.13 31.32
N ALA A 127 8.32 -5.15 30.13
CA ALA A 127 7.47 -6.25 29.67
C ALA A 127 8.26 -7.43 29.05
N SER A 128 9.52 -7.20 28.66
CA SER A 128 10.36 -8.21 28.00
C SER A 128 11.32 -8.94 28.96
N VAL A 129 11.54 -8.43 30.18
CA VAL A 129 12.45 -9.05 31.17
C VAL A 129 11.75 -10.05 32.10
N ASN A 130 10.43 -9.98 32.27
CA ASN A 130 9.72 -10.79 33.27
C ASN A 130 9.20 -12.17 32.79
N THR A 131 9.48 -12.57 31.55
CA THR A 131 8.99 -13.84 30.99
C THR A 131 9.99 -14.99 30.94
N GLU A 132 11.28 -14.75 31.26
CA GLU A 132 12.32 -15.81 31.15
C GLU A 132 12.73 -16.46 32.48
N ASP A 133 12.42 -15.89 33.65
CA ASP A 133 12.89 -16.42 34.94
C ASP A 133 11.91 -17.33 35.72
N THR A 134 10.72 -17.62 35.19
CA THR A 134 9.74 -18.50 35.90
C THR A 134 9.70 -19.96 35.42
N ALA A 135 10.51 -20.35 34.44
CA ALA A 135 10.43 -21.70 33.83
C ALA A 135 11.38 -22.77 34.43
N VAL A 136 12.23 -22.45 35.42
CA VAL A 136 13.30 -23.36 35.88
C VAL A 136 13.04 -24.01 37.26
N ALA A 137 11.93 -23.71 37.94
CA ALA A 137 11.64 -24.25 39.27
C ALA A 137 10.43 -25.19 39.27
N GLY A 138 10.59 -26.42 38.75
CA GLY A 138 9.48 -27.38 38.84
C GLY A 138 9.71 -28.73 38.17
N ASN A 139 10.75 -29.47 38.55
CA ASN A 139 10.67 -30.93 38.54
C ASN A 139 11.82 -31.58 39.32
N ARG A 140 11.61 -31.77 40.63
CA ARG A 140 12.31 -32.77 41.42
C ARG A 140 11.31 -33.55 42.27
N SER A 141 11.40 -34.87 42.13
CA SER A 141 10.98 -35.93 43.05
C SER A 141 9.52 -36.41 43.00
N ALA A 142 9.33 -37.65 42.55
CA ALA A 142 8.75 -38.71 43.37
C ALA A 142 8.83 -40.10 42.68
N TYR A 143 9.60 -41.02 43.29
CA TYR A 143 9.37 -42.46 43.56
C TYR A 143 8.64 -43.38 42.54
N SER A 144 8.86 -44.69 42.40
CA SER A 144 9.88 -45.70 42.73
C SER A 144 9.30 -47.06 42.28
N ASN A 145 10.11 -47.87 41.57
CA ASN A 145 10.18 -49.35 41.57
C ASN A 145 8.95 -50.23 41.23
N PRO A 146 9.13 -51.57 41.02
CA PRO A 146 10.33 -52.42 41.14
C PRO A 146 10.95 -52.93 39.83
#